data_AF-A0A3G8H3S3-F1
#
_entry.id   AF-A0A3G8H3S3-F1
#
_cell.length_a   1.000
_cell.length_b   1.000
_cell.length_c   1.000
_cell.angle_alpha   90.00
_cell.angle_beta   90.00
_cell.angle_gamma   90.00
#
_symmetry.space_group_name_H-M   'P 1'
#
loop_
_entity.id
_entity.type
_entity.pdbx_description
1 polymer ?
#
loop_
_entity_poly.entity_id
_entity_poly.type
_entity_poly.pdbx_seq_one_letter_code
_entity_poly.pdbx_strand_id
1 'polypeptide(L)'
;MKPLKAYEVYDGGDNWTIVFATNSATARREGASECGCDWEDVDHCRRRPALDQYAPGPVPPLALIEQGWHYECGHCGCRVDEDMDDVEPDPHFDASEVGPVAVGQMVYCSHSCAAMERAERQSRKAAESALIELVETKFPGSAVTHVNVYGHRLEAKHGHDQACFTFPGGAFPATYKFGEGESAWVSQCDQDAFRAAYRGDAED
;
A
#
# COMPACT_ATOMS: atom_id res chain seq x y z
N MET A 1 26.71 13.05 23.13
CA MET A 1 25.58 12.09 23.04
C MET A 1 26.16 10.69 22.87
N LYS A 2 25.53 9.66 23.42
CA LYS A 2 25.97 8.27 23.19
C LYS A 2 25.55 7.84 21.78
N PRO A 3 26.40 7.11 21.02
CA PRO A 3 26.03 6.65 19.69
C PRO A 3 24.87 5.67 19.77
N LEU A 4 23.94 5.77 18.82
CA LEU A 4 22.89 4.78 18.62
C LEU A 4 23.51 3.48 18.09
N LYS A 5 22.93 2.36 18.49
CA LYS A 5 23.36 1.02 18.15
C LYS A 5 22.14 0.23 17.69
N ALA A 6 22.32 -0.63 16.70
CA ALA A 6 21.27 -1.49 16.19
C ALA A 6 21.01 -2.68 17.11
N TYR A 7 19.75 -2.91 17.42
CA TYR A 7 19.27 -4.06 18.16
C TYR A 7 18.16 -4.74 17.37
N GLU A 8 18.28 -6.04 17.17
CA GLU A 8 17.19 -6.87 16.70
C GLU A 8 16.29 -7.25 17.87
N VAL A 9 15.01 -6.97 17.72
CA VAL A 9 13.96 -7.29 18.68
C VAL A 9 13.01 -8.27 18.01
N TYR A 10 12.71 -9.36 18.72
CA TYR A 10 11.84 -10.44 18.27
C TYR A 10 10.85 -10.81 19.38
N ASP A 11 9.57 -10.97 19.03
CA ASP A 11 8.50 -11.31 19.97
C ASP A 11 8.29 -12.81 20.20
N GLY A 12 9.02 -13.69 19.50
CA GLY A 12 8.82 -15.14 19.60
C GLY A 12 7.79 -15.70 18.63
N GLY A 13 7.09 -14.85 17.86
CA GLY A 13 6.11 -15.22 16.84
C GLY A 13 6.55 -14.80 15.44
N ASP A 14 5.79 -13.89 14.81
CA ASP A 14 6.02 -13.45 13.43
C ASP A 14 6.59 -12.03 13.34
N ASN A 15 6.80 -11.31 14.47
CA ASN A 15 7.19 -9.90 14.44
C ASN A 15 8.66 -9.69 14.83
N TRP A 16 9.42 -9.15 13.88
CA TRP A 16 10.83 -8.79 14.04
C TRP A 16 11.04 -7.33 13.68
N THR A 17 11.89 -6.62 14.41
CA THR A 17 12.25 -5.23 14.08
C THR A 17 13.69 -4.88 14.46
N ILE A 18 14.29 -3.92 13.75
CA ILE A 18 15.57 -3.32 14.10
C ILE A 18 15.34 -1.96 14.76
N VAL A 19 15.80 -1.84 16.01
CA VAL A 19 15.71 -0.61 16.79
C VAL A 19 17.10 0.00 17.00
N PHE A 20 17.22 1.29 16.74
CA PHE A 20 18.43 2.05 17.01
C PHE A 20 18.36 2.75 18.36
N ALA A 21 19.07 2.23 19.36
CA ALA A 21 19.03 2.79 20.71
C ALA A 21 20.43 2.92 21.32
N THR A 22 20.56 3.70 22.39
CA THR A 22 21.85 3.84 23.11
C THR A 22 22.18 2.64 24.00
N ASN A 23 21.18 1.80 24.29
CA ASN A 23 21.29 0.62 25.15
C ASN A 23 20.16 -0.38 24.84
N SER A 24 20.34 -1.65 25.24
CA SER A 24 19.38 -2.73 24.96
C SER A 24 18.05 -2.55 25.65
N ALA A 25 18.03 -1.92 26.83
CA ALA A 25 16.80 -1.72 27.56
C ALA A 25 15.88 -0.71 26.85
N THR A 26 16.42 0.37 26.30
CA THR A 26 15.64 1.27 25.45
C THR A 26 15.16 0.55 24.19
N ALA A 27 16.05 -0.18 23.51
CA ALA A 27 15.70 -0.91 22.28
C ALA A 27 14.57 -1.93 22.48
N ARG A 28 14.60 -2.70 23.57
CA ARG A 28 13.57 -3.70 23.86
C ARG A 28 12.20 -3.06 24.07
N ARG A 29 12.13 -1.88 24.70
CA ARG A 29 10.85 -1.19 24.95
C ARG A 29 10.26 -0.64 23.66
N GLU A 30 11.08 0.02 22.87
CA GLU A 30 10.68 0.58 21.59
C GLU A 30 10.30 -0.55 20.62
N GLY A 31 11.10 -1.61 20.55
CA GLY A 31 10.82 -2.76 19.69
C GLY A 31 9.58 -3.53 20.09
N ALA A 32 9.30 -3.69 21.39
CA ALA A 32 8.04 -4.28 21.85
C ALA A 32 6.83 -3.47 21.35
N SER A 33 6.90 -2.13 21.46
CA SER A 33 5.85 -1.25 20.95
C SER A 33 5.66 -1.36 19.43
N GLU A 34 6.74 -1.48 18.66
CA GLU A 34 6.66 -1.67 17.20
C GLU A 34 6.10 -3.06 16.82
N CYS A 35 6.45 -4.10 17.59
CA CYS A 35 5.89 -5.45 17.42
C CYS A 35 4.46 -5.58 17.98
N GLY A 36 3.92 -4.56 18.66
CA GLY A 36 2.60 -4.61 19.27
C GLY A 36 2.49 -5.54 20.48
N CYS A 37 3.59 -5.80 21.19
CA CYS A 37 3.65 -6.67 22.37
C CYS A 37 4.18 -5.93 23.62
N ASP A 38 4.03 -6.55 24.79
CA ASP A 38 4.56 -6.00 26.03
C ASP A 38 6.06 -6.29 26.19
N TRP A 39 6.70 -5.54 27.09
CA TRP A 39 8.13 -5.70 27.41
C TRP A 39 8.54 -7.14 27.74
N GLU A 40 7.68 -7.85 28.46
CA GLU A 40 7.92 -9.21 28.94
C GLU A 40 7.75 -10.26 27.82
N ASP A 41 6.95 -9.93 26.80
CA ASP A 41 6.64 -10.82 25.67
C ASP A 41 7.71 -10.79 24.56
N VAL A 42 8.71 -9.92 24.66
CA VAL A 42 9.86 -9.96 23.75
C VAL A 42 10.72 -11.20 24.04
N ASP A 43 10.77 -12.14 23.11
CA ASP A 43 11.63 -13.32 23.21
C ASP A 43 13.12 -12.93 23.29
N HIS A 44 13.61 -12.11 22.35
CA HIS A 44 14.98 -11.59 22.42
C HIS A 44 15.16 -10.15 21.96
N CYS A 45 16.17 -9.50 22.55
CA CYS A 45 16.71 -8.22 22.11
C CYS A 45 18.24 -8.35 22.00
N ARG A 46 18.76 -8.47 20.77
CA ARG A 46 20.16 -8.79 20.49
C ARG A 46 20.85 -7.69 19.72
N ARG A 47 22.13 -7.47 20.00
CA ARG A 47 22.94 -6.49 19.25
C ARG A 47 23.20 -6.99 17.83
N ARG A 48 23.05 -6.10 16.85
CA ARG A 48 23.45 -6.32 15.44
C ARG A 48 24.49 -5.27 15.01
N PRO A 49 25.77 -5.39 15.40
CA PRO A 49 26.78 -4.37 15.11
C PRO A 49 26.96 -4.06 13.62
N ALA A 50 26.76 -5.05 12.74
CA ALA A 50 26.82 -4.88 11.29
C ALA A 50 25.85 -3.81 10.74
N LEU A 51 24.76 -3.56 11.47
CA LEU A 51 23.71 -2.63 11.09
C LEU A 51 23.87 -1.24 11.73
N ASP A 52 24.86 -1.03 12.62
CA ASP A 52 25.05 0.25 13.32
C ASP A 52 25.24 1.43 12.36
N GLN A 53 25.83 1.17 11.19
CA GLN A 53 26.08 2.17 10.14
C GLN A 53 24.79 2.81 9.58
N TYR A 54 23.65 2.14 9.75
CA TYR A 54 22.36 2.62 9.25
C TYR A 54 21.61 3.46 10.27
N ALA A 55 22.18 3.74 11.45
CA ALA A 55 21.52 4.58 12.45
C ALA A 55 21.26 6.01 11.91
N PRO A 56 20.08 6.62 12.20
CA PRO A 56 19.00 6.15 13.07
C PRO A 56 17.95 5.26 12.39
N GLY A 57 18.22 4.78 11.17
CA GLY A 57 17.33 3.94 10.38
C GLY A 57 16.54 4.71 9.31
N PRO A 58 15.72 3.99 8.52
CA PRO A 58 15.58 2.53 8.51
C PRO A 58 16.79 1.83 7.90
N VAL A 59 16.97 0.54 8.20
CA VAL A 59 17.98 -0.29 7.53
C VAL A 59 17.50 -0.60 6.11
N PRO A 60 18.36 -0.50 5.07
CA PRO A 60 17.99 -0.93 3.72
C PRO A 60 17.60 -2.42 3.69
N PRO A 61 16.51 -2.82 3.01
CA PRO A 61 16.06 -4.22 3.01
C PRO A 61 17.10 -5.21 2.51
N LEU A 62 17.90 -4.84 1.49
CA LEU A 62 18.97 -5.70 0.97
C LEU A 62 20.04 -5.99 2.04
N ALA A 63 20.37 -5.00 2.88
CA ALA A 63 21.29 -5.19 3.98
C ALA A 63 20.71 -6.04 5.11
N LEU A 64 19.37 -6.11 5.24
CA LEU A 64 18.71 -7.04 6.16
C LEU A 64 18.70 -8.46 5.60
N ILE A 65 18.48 -8.62 4.30
CA ILE A 65 18.56 -9.92 3.61
C ILE A 65 19.96 -10.53 3.79
N GLU A 66 21.02 -9.74 3.63
CA GLU A 66 22.41 -10.15 3.94
C GLU A 66 22.66 -10.52 5.42
N GLN A 67 21.70 -10.28 6.30
CA GLN A 67 21.72 -10.68 7.71
C GLN A 67 20.74 -11.82 8.02
N GLY A 68 20.25 -12.51 6.99
CA GLY A 68 19.33 -13.66 7.09
C GLY A 68 17.86 -13.28 7.25
N TRP A 69 17.48 -12.03 6.94
CA TRP A 69 16.07 -11.64 6.90
C TRP A 69 15.43 -12.08 5.59
N HIS A 70 14.12 -12.31 5.62
CA HIS A 70 13.33 -12.55 4.43
C HIS A 70 12.23 -11.50 4.31
N TYR A 71 11.81 -11.25 3.07
CA TYR A 71 10.71 -10.38 2.71
C TYR A 71 9.75 -11.12 1.79
N GLU A 72 8.55 -10.59 1.63
CA GLU A 72 7.66 -10.99 0.54
C GLU A 72 7.84 -10.04 -0.64
N CYS A 73 7.90 -10.59 -1.85
CA CYS A 73 7.92 -9.81 -3.07
C CYS A 73 6.65 -8.96 -3.17
N GLY A 74 6.81 -7.64 -3.24
CA GLY A 74 5.70 -6.69 -3.30
C GLY A 74 4.84 -6.72 -4.57
N HIS A 75 5.00 -7.75 -5.41
CA HIS A 75 4.17 -7.98 -6.59
C HIS A 75 3.54 -9.38 -6.57
N CYS A 76 4.36 -10.45 -6.55
CA CYS A 76 3.86 -11.83 -6.62
C CYS A 76 3.74 -12.54 -5.26
N GLY A 77 4.22 -11.92 -4.18
CA GLY A 77 4.14 -12.48 -2.82
C GLY A 77 5.11 -13.63 -2.53
N CYS A 78 6.00 -13.99 -3.46
CA CYS A 78 7.00 -15.02 -3.17
C CYS A 78 8.00 -14.54 -2.10
N ARG A 79 8.59 -15.49 -1.38
CA ARG A 79 9.63 -15.22 -0.39
C ARG A 79 10.92 -14.77 -1.09
N VAL A 80 11.53 -13.73 -0.53
CA VAL A 80 12.79 -13.11 -0.99
C VAL A 80 13.77 -13.09 0.17
N ASP A 81 14.82 -13.90 0.08
CA ASP A 81 15.91 -13.99 1.05
C ASP A 81 17.26 -14.26 0.34
N GLU A 82 18.29 -14.56 1.13
CA GLU A 82 19.66 -14.80 0.63
C GLU A 82 19.79 -16.07 -0.21
N ASP A 83 18.85 -17.02 -0.08
CA ASP A 83 18.88 -18.33 -0.73
C ASP A 83 18.01 -18.39 -2.00
N MET A 84 17.58 -17.23 -2.54
CA MET A 84 16.71 -17.18 -3.73
C MET A 84 17.34 -17.79 -4.99
N ASP A 85 18.67 -17.86 -5.07
CA ASP A 85 19.38 -18.46 -6.20
C ASP A 85 19.14 -19.98 -6.33
N ASP A 86 18.68 -20.63 -5.26
CA ASP A 86 18.37 -22.08 -5.21
C ASP A 86 16.90 -22.39 -5.55
N VAL A 87 16.08 -21.39 -5.86
CA VAL A 87 14.67 -21.59 -6.22
C VAL A 87 14.58 -22.11 -7.65
N GLU A 88 13.95 -23.28 -7.85
CA GLU A 88 13.67 -23.78 -9.19
C GLU A 88 12.89 -22.70 -9.97
N PRO A 89 13.39 -22.28 -11.15
CA PRO A 89 12.72 -21.26 -11.90
C PRO A 89 11.31 -21.70 -12.25
N ASP A 90 10.32 -20.92 -11.82
CA ASP A 90 8.96 -21.07 -12.31
C ASP A 90 9.02 -20.96 -13.85
N PRO A 91 8.46 -21.91 -14.62
CA PRO A 91 8.47 -21.84 -16.09
C PRO A 91 7.81 -20.58 -16.68
N HIS A 92 7.11 -19.77 -15.87
CA HIS A 92 6.54 -18.48 -16.23
C HIS A 92 7.47 -17.30 -15.90
N PHE A 93 8.64 -17.57 -15.33
CA PHE A 93 9.60 -16.59 -14.84
C PHE A 93 10.99 -16.85 -15.43
N ASP A 94 11.62 -15.80 -15.97
CA ASP A 94 12.99 -15.92 -16.46
C ASP A 94 13.94 -16.03 -15.26
N ALA A 95 14.49 -17.23 -15.06
CA ALA A 95 15.47 -17.55 -14.03
C ALA A 95 16.66 -16.58 -14.02
N SER A 96 17.00 -16.01 -15.18
CA SER A 96 18.17 -15.14 -15.33
C SER A 96 17.99 -13.73 -14.77
N GLU A 97 16.78 -13.36 -14.36
CA GLU A 97 16.47 -12.07 -13.69
C GLU A 97 16.13 -12.21 -12.19
N VAL A 98 16.28 -13.41 -11.62
CA VAL A 98 15.99 -13.67 -10.20
C VAL A 98 17.09 -13.06 -9.33
N GLY A 99 16.68 -12.28 -8.35
CA GLY A 99 17.57 -11.63 -7.39
C GLY A 99 16.84 -10.55 -6.59
N PRO A 100 17.19 -10.33 -5.32
CA PRO A 100 16.49 -9.38 -4.47
C PRO A 100 16.69 -7.94 -5.00
N VAL A 101 15.59 -7.30 -5.37
CA VAL A 101 15.56 -5.89 -5.81
C VAL A 101 14.80 -5.07 -4.79
N ALA A 102 15.41 -4.01 -4.25
CA ALA A 102 14.74 -3.09 -3.34
C ALA A 102 14.41 -1.75 -4.02
N VAL A 103 13.17 -1.28 -3.86
CA VAL A 103 12.73 0.07 -4.21
C VAL A 103 12.21 0.76 -2.96
N GLY A 104 13.05 1.61 -2.36
CA GLY A 104 12.78 2.19 -1.05
C GLY A 104 12.85 1.12 0.05
N GLN A 105 11.70 0.83 0.67
CA GLN A 105 11.56 -0.24 1.68
C GLN A 105 10.80 -1.46 1.14
N MET A 106 10.37 -1.44 -0.12
CA MET A 106 9.70 -2.56 -0.77
C MET A 106 10.73 -3.48 -1.43
N VAL A 107 10.54 -4.78 -1.31
CA VAL A 107 11.43 -5.81 -1.89
C VAL A 107 10.69 -6.56 -2.98
N TYR A 108 11.41 -6.94 -4.02
CA TYR A 108 10.92 -7.71 -5.15
C TYR A 108 11.89 -8.85 -5.45
N CYS A 109 11.39 -9.94 -6.01
CA CYS A 109 12.22 -11.07 -6.43
C CYS A 109 12.97 -10.85 -7.75
N SER A 110 12.66 -9.77 -8.46
CA SER A 110 13.30 -9.40 -9.73
C SER A 110 13.00 -7.96 -10.13
N HIS A 111 13.76 -7.45 -11.09
CA HIS A 111 13.47 -6.17 -11.75
C HIS A 111 12.14 -6.18 -12.49
N SER A 112 11.77 -7.32 -13.08
CA SER A 112 10.48 -7.51 -13.75
C SER A 112 9.30 -7.33 -12.79
N CYS A 113 9.32 -7.95 -11.60
CA CYS A 113 8.30 -7.74 -10.58
C CYS A 113 8.22 -6.27 -10.10
N ALA A 114 9.37 -5.62 -9.91
CA ALA A 114 9.39 -4.21 -9.53
C ALA A 114 8.79 -3.30 -10.64
N ALA A 115 9.06 -3.61 -11.90
CA ALA A 115 8.52 -2.88 -13.05
C ALA A 115 7.01 -3.10 -13.23
N MET A 116 6.53 -4.35 -13.07
CA MET A 116 5.10 -4.68 -13.14
C MET A 116 4.30 -3.98 -12.04
N GLU A 117 4.75 -4.05 -10.79
CA GLU A 117 4.10 -3.34 -9.68
C GLU A 117 4.06 -1.82 -9.91
N ARG A 118 5.14 -1.25 -10.46
CA ARG A 118 5.14 0.17 -10.84
C ARG A 118 4.10 0.47 -11.93
N ALA A 119 4.03 -0.36 -12.96
CA ALA A 119 3.07 -0.18 -14.05
C ALA A 119 1.62 -0.31 -13.56
N GLU A 120 1.33 -1.26 -12.67
CA GLU A 120 0.01 -1.43 -12.06
C GLU A 120 -0.35 -0.24 -11.18
N ARG A 121 0.56 0.26 -10.33
CA ARG A 121 0.34 1.47 -9.52
C ARG A 121 0.05 2.70 -10.39
N GLN A 122 0.79 2.86 -11.48
CA GLN A 122 0.56 3.96 -12.43
C GLN A 122 -0.80 3.81 -13.12
N SER A 123 -1.16 2.59 -13.52
CA SER A 123 -2.46 2.31 -14.16
C SER A 123 -3.62 2.56 -13.21
N ARG A 124 -3.51 2.16 -11.92
CA ARG A 124 -4.51 2.46 -10.90
C ARG A 124 -4.71 3.97 -10.72
N LYS A 125 -3.62 4.74 -10.59
CA LYS A 125 -3.70 6.21 -10.48
C LYS A 125 -4.36 6.86 -11.71
N ALA A 126 -4.05 6.35 -12.90
CA ALA A 126 -4.68 6.82 -14.14
C ALA A 126 -6.18 6.50 -14.16
N ALA A 127 -6.56 5.29 -13.71
CA ALA A 127 -7.96 4.89 -13.59
C ALA A 127 -8.73 5.71 -12.55
N GLU A 128 -8.13 5.99 -11.39
CA GLU A 128 -8.69 6.89 -10.36
C GLU A 128 -8.91 8.29 -10.92
N SER A 129 -7.92 8.83 -11.64
CA SER A 129 -8.02 10.17 -12.27
C SER A 129 -9.11 10.20 -13.34
N ALA A 130 -9.20 9.16 -14.17
CA ALA A 130 -10.24 9.06 -15.20
C ALA A 130 -11.65 8.93 -14.60
N LEU A 131 -11.80 8.22 -13.47
CA LEU A 131 -13.08 8.13 -12.77
C LEU A 131 -13.48 9.47 -12.12
N ILE A 132 -12.51 10.23 -11.58
CA ILE A 132 -12.75 11.59 -11.10
C ILE A 132 -13.23 12.49 -12.24
N GLU A 133 -12.50 12.54 -13.35
CA GLU A 133 -12.84 13.35 -14.53
C GLU A 133 -14.23 12.97 -15.09
N LEU A 134 -14.54 11.67 -15.12
CA LEU A 134 -15.86 11.19 -15.54
C LEU A 134 -16.98 11.72 -14.63
N VAL A 135 -16.80 11.66 -13.31
CA VAL A 135 -17.79 12.16 -12.34
C VAL A 135 -17.98 13.66 -12.47
N GLU A 136 -16.89 14.43 -12.54
CA GLU A 136 -16.95 15.89 -12.63
C GLU A 136 -17.56 16.36 -13.97
N THR A 137 -17.30 15.62 -15.05
CA THR A 137 -17.93 15.88 -16.37
C THR A 137 -19.42 15.58 -16.34
N LYS A 138 -19.81 14.48 -15.68
CA LYS A 138 -21.20 14.01 -15.65
C LYS A 138 -22.07 14.77 -14.66
N PHE A 139 -21.48 15.26 -13.59
CA PHE A 139 -22.14 16.03 -12.55
C PHE A 139 -21.41 17.37 -12.38
N PRO A 140 -21.66 18.36 -13.27
CA PRO A 140 -20.94 19.63 -13.25
C PRO A 140 -21.11 20.39 -11.92
N GLY A 141 -20.01 20.87 -11.34
CA GLY A 141 -20.04 21.53 -10.02
C GLY A 141 -20.03 20.55 -8.84
N SER A 142 -19.86 19.25 -9.10
CA SER A 142 -19.47 18.29 -8.08
C SER A 142 -18.00 18.41 -7.68
N ALA A 143 -17.66 17.86 -6.52
CA ALA A 143 -16.27 17.65 -6.10
C ALA A 143 -16.11 16.24 -5.55
N VAL A 144 -15.23 15.44 -6.15
CA VAL A 144 -14.96 14.08 -5.70
C VAL A 144 -14.20 14.11 -4.37
N THR A 145 -14.74 13.41 -3.37
CA THR A 145 -14.17 13.34 -2.01
C THR A 145 -13.47 12.02 -1.74
N HIS A 146 -13.86 10.96 -2.46
CA HIS A 146 -13.24 9.65 -2.35
C HIS A 146 -13.38 8.89 -3.67
N VAL A 147 -12.35 8.15 -4.05
CA VAL A 147 -12.34 7.29 -5.24
C VAL A 147 -11.77 5.94 -4.87
N ASN A 148 -12.38 4.88 -5.40
CA ASN A 148 -11.92 3.52 -5.26
C ASN A 148 -11.95 2.86 -6.64
N VAL A 149 -10.80 2.37 -7.09
CA VAL A 149 -10.67 1.52 -8.28
C VAL A 149 -10.19 0.15 -7.84
N TYR A 150 -10.94 -0.87 -8.19
CA TYR A 150 -10.58 -2.26 -7.95
C TYR A 150 -9.51 -2.70 -8.95
N GLY A 151 -8.39 -3.24 -8.46
CA GLY A 151 -7.26 -3.61 -9.32
C GLY A 151 -6.47 -2.39 -9.80
N HIS A 152 -6.22 -2.31 -11.11
CA HIS A 152 -5.37 -1.27 -11.70
C HIS A 152 -5.94 -0.64 -12.99
N ARG A 153 -7.20 -0.93 -13.32
CA ARG A 153 -7.86 -0.42 -14.53
C ARG A 153 -9.31 -0.10 -14.21
N LEU A 154 -9.85 0.89 -14.91
CA LEU A 154 -11.27 1.25 -14.80
C LEU A 154 -12.09 0.23 -15.62
N GLU A 155 -12.81 -0.66 -14.95
CA GLU A 155 -13.52 -1.76 -15.60
C GLU A 155 -14.94 -1.94 -15.07
N ALA A 156 -15.93 -1.74 -15.94
CA ALA A 156 -17.35 -1.88 -15.62
C ALA A 156 -17.74 -3.31 -15.18
N LYS A 157 -16.93 -4.33 -15.52
CA LYS A 157 -17.25 -5.74 -15.31
C LYS A 157 -17.26 -6.16 -13.84
N HIS A 158 -16.53 -5.45 -12.98
CA HIS A 158 -16.38 -5.84 -11.59
C HIS A 158 -17.27 -5.03 -10.63
N GLY A 159 -17.95 -3.97 -11.08
CA GLY A 159 -18.95 -3.23 -10.28
C GLY A 159 -18.44 -2.63 -8.96
N HIS A 160 -17.12 -2.57 -8.76
CA HIS A 160 -16.47 -2.14 -7.53
C HIS A 160 -15.79 -0.76 -7.66
N ASP A 161 -15.67 -0.27 -8.89
CA ASP A 161 -15.09 1.04 -9.18
C ASP A 161 -16.13 2.12 -8.87
N GLN A 162 -15.84 2.95 -7.88
CA GLN A 162 -16.79 3.94 -7.40
C GLN A 162 -16.11 5.22 -6.94
N ALA A 163 -16.86 6.32 -7.02
CA ALA A 163 -16.44 7.62 -6.53
C ALA A 163 -17.57 8.25 -5.71
N CYS A 164 -17.21 8.77 -4.54
CA CYS A 164 -18.08 9.59 -3.71
C CYS A 164 -17.80 11.06 -3.99
N PHE A 165 -18.84 11.87 -4.12
CA PHE A 165 -18.71 13.28 -4.46
C PHE A 165 -19.77 14.14 -3.79
N THR A 166 -19.44 15.39 -3.52
CA THR A 166 -20.42 16.42 -3.11
C THR A 166 -21.00 17.09 -4.35
N PHE A 167 -22.18 17.70 -4.20
CA PHE A 167 -22.85 18.41 -5.28
C PHE A 167 -23.62 19.63 -4.75
N PRO A 168 -23.97 20.60 -5.61
CA PRO A 168 -24.70 21.79 -5.18
C PRO A 168 -26.03 21.45 -4.50
N GLY A 169 -26.24 22.00 -3.30
CA GLY A 169 -27.46 21.80 -2.52
C GLY A 169 -27.56 20.46 -1.77
N GLY A 170 -26.61 19.54 -1.94
CA GLY A 170 -26.58 18.27 -1.22
C GLY A 170 -26.03 18.41 0.20
N ALA A 171 -26.70 17.82 1.19
CA ALA A 171 -26.20 17.72 2.56
C ALA A 171 -25.21 16.55 2.75
N PHE A 172 -25.38 15.47 1.97
CA PHE A 172 -24.55 14.26 2.03
C PHE A 172 -23.88 13.95 0.67
N PRO A 173 -22.71 13.26 0.67
CA PRO A 173 -22.08 12.80 -0.57
C PRO A 173 -22.97 11.83 -1.34
N ALA A 174 -22.95 11.93 -2.67
CA ALA A 174 -23.49 10.94 -3.59
C ALA A 174 -22.40 9.95 -4.01
N THR A 175 -22.79 8.74 -4.41
CA THR A 175 -21.88 7.70 -4.91
C THR A 175 -22.19 7.38 -6.36
N TYR A 176 -21.22 7.58 -7.24
CA TYR A 176 -21.26 7.07 -8.61
C TYR A 176 -20.49 5.74 -8.68
N LYS A 177 -21.09 4.74 -9.33
CA LYS A 177 -20.46 3.46 -9.59
C LYS A 177 -20.26 3.27 -11.09
N PHE A 178 -19.03 3.00 -11.49
CA PHE A 178 -18.70 2.79 -12.89
C PHE A 178 -19.27 1.47 -13.39
N GLY A 179 -19.97 1.50 -14.53
CA GLY A 179 -20.59 0.31 -15.12
C GLY A 179 -21.99 -0.05 -14.62
N GLU A 180 -22.47 0.51 -13.50
CA GLU A 180 -23.84 0.28 -12.99
C GLU A 180 -24.89 1.25 -13.59
N GLY A 181 -24.56 1.94 -14.68
CA GLY A 181 -25.46 2.82 -15.44
C GLY A 181 -25.18 4.31 -15.28
N GLU A 182 -26.19 5.13 -15.59
CA GLU A 182 -26.03 6.59 -15.64
C GLU A 182 -26.33 7.32 -14.32
N SER A 183 -26.95 6.67 -13.35
CA SER A 183 -27.39 7.32 -12.11
C SER A 183 -26.34 7.26 -11.00
N ALA A 184 -26.37 8.24 -10.08
CA ALA A 184 -25.66 8.18 -8.81
C ALA A 184 -26.62 7.74 -7.69
N TRP A 185 -26.06 7.07 -6.68
CA TRP A 185 -26.74 6.76 -5.44
C TRP A 185 -26.71 8.00 -4.54
N VAL A 186 -27.89 8.47 -4.13
CA VAL A 186 -28.05 9.72 -3.39
C VAL A 186 -28.91 9.46 -2.16
N SER A 187 -28.60 10.11 -1.03
CA SER A 187 -29.44 10.07 0.17
C SER A 187 -30.86 10.52 -0.15
N GLN A 188 -31.86 9.92 0.51
CA GLN A 188 -33.27 10.23 0.26
C GLN A 188 -33.59 11.71 0.46
N CYS A 189 -32.97 12.37 1.46
CA CYS A 189 -33.20 13.78 1.74
C CYS A 189 -32.57 14.72 0.70
N ASP A 190 -31.61 14.26 -0.09
CA ASP A 190 -30.94 15.08 -1.12
C ASP A 190 -31.44 14.78 -2.54
N GLN A 191 -32.44 13.90 -2.71
CA GLN A 191 -32.95 13.54 -4.04
C GLN A 191 -33.48 14.75 -4.82
N ASP A 192 -34.16 15.68 -4.16
CA ASP A 192 -34.72 16.86 -4.82
C ASP A 192 -33.61 17.86 -5.21
N ALA A 193 -32.63 18.07 -4.32
CA ALA A 193 -31.45 18.88 -4.63
C ALA A 193 -30.66 18.29 -5.81
N PHE A 194 -30.47 16.97 -5.82
CA PHE A 194 -29.75 16.29 -6.90
C PHE A 194 -30.48 16.36 -8.24
N ARG A 195 -31.82 16.18 -8.23
CA ARG A 195 -32.65 16.35 -9.43
C ARG A 195 -32.59 17.78 -9.94
N ALA A 196 -32.71 18.78 -9.05
CA ALA A 196 -32.61 20.19 -9.44
C ALA A 196 -31.24 20.54 -10.03
N ALA A 197 -30.16 19.90 -9.55
CA ALA A 197 -28.80 20.15 -10.04
C ALA A 197 -28.50 19.48 -11.39
N TYR A 198 -29.01 18.27 -11.64
CA TYR A 198 -28.51 17.42 -12.75
C TYR A 198 -29.58 16.84 -13.66
N ARG A 199 -30.86 16.97 -13.30
CA ARG A 199 -31.96 16.59 -14.18
C ARG A 199 -32.51 17.87 -14.80
N GLY A 200 -31.85 18.34 -15.86
CA GLY A 200 -32.39 19.43 -16.67
C GLY A 200 -33.81 19.08 -17.12
N ASP A 201 -34.69 20.08 -17.09
CA ASP A 201 -36.07 19.99 -17.55
C ASP A 201 -36.13 19.24 -18.89
N ALA A 202 -36.70 18.03 -18.87
CA ALA A 202 -37.17 17.38 -20.07
C ALA A 202 -38.49 18.07 -20.46
N GLU A 203 -38.40 19.32 -20.92
CA GLU A 203 -39.46 19.94 -21.73
C GLU A 203 -39.14 19.68 -23.20
N ASP A 204 -39.84 18.69 -23.77
CA ASP A 204 -40.56 18.81 -25.04
C ASP A 204 -41.65 17.71 -25.12
#